data_AF-A0A271IWG1-F1
#
_entry.id   AF-A0A271IWG1-F1
#
_cell.length_a   1.000
_cell.length_b   1.000
_cell.length_c   1.000
_cell.angle_alpha   90.00
_cell.angle_beta   90.00
_cell.angle_gamma   90.00
#
_symmetry.space_group_name_H-M   'P 1'
#
loop_
_entity.id
_entity.type
_entity.pdbx_description
1 polymer ?
#
loop_
_entity_poly.entity_id
_entity_poly.type
_entity_poly.pdbx_seq_one_letter_code
_entity_poly.pdbx_strand_id
1 'polypeptide(L)'
;MVLAGEGLVVTVGTESLRLGADAVRAVERIEDAYMGPTLAVVLTDAAAERFAEMTGANVGKQVVVTLDGGVLIALTVQGRITDGQLPVPVGPGGPEDRERRVREAVVVR
;
A
#
# COMPACT_ATOMS: atom_id res chain seq x y z
N MET A 1 -14.86 18.26 8.99
CA MET A 1 -15.36 17.19 8.11
C MET A 1 -14.48 15.99 8.35
N VAL A 2 -14.92 15.05 9.17
CA VAL A 2 -14.17 13.81 9.44
C VAL A 2 -14.41 12.93 8.22
N LEU A 3 -13.41 12.72 7.38
CA LEU A 3 -13.48 11.69 6.35
C LEU A 3 -13.63 10.38 7.11
N ALA A 4 -14.81 9.74 7.03
CA ALA A 4 -14.94 8.36 7.45
C ALA A 4 -13.98 7.57 6.57
N GLY A 5 -12.83 7.16 7.12
CA GLY A 5 -11.78 6.50 6.36
C GLY A 5 -12.35 5.29 5.63
N GLU A 6 -12.34 5.29 4.30
CA GLU A 6 -12.78 4.14 3.50
C GLU A 6 -11.86 2.91 3.71
N GLY A 7 -10.75 3.09 4.44
CA GLY A 7 -9.76 2.05 4.69
C GLY A 7 -8.93 1.76 3.46
N LEU A 8 -8.31 0.58 3.42
CA LEU A 8 -7.51 0.16 2.28
C LEU A 8 -8.41 -0.36 1.15
N VAL A 9 -8.25 0.19 -0.05
CA VAL A 9 -8.99 -0.24 -1.25
C VAL A 9 -8.01 -0.57 -2.37
N VAL A 10 -8.30 -1.64 -3.10
CA VAL A 10 -7.50 -2.14 -4.22
C VAL A 10 -8.36 -2.15 -5.47
N THR A 11 -7.95 -1.42 -6.50
CA THR A 11 -8.74 -1.21 -7.72
C THR A 11 -7.99 -1.74 -8.95
N VAL A 12 -8.70 -2.47 -9.81
CA VAL A 12 -8.21 -2.93 -11.12
C VAL A 12 -9.28 -2.68 -12.17
N GLY A 13 -9.01 -1.78 -13.12
CA GLY A 13 -10.03 -1.35 -14.08
C GLY A 13 -11.26 -0.80 -13.35
N THR A 14 -12.40 -1.47 -13.49
CA THR A 14 -13.66 -1.14 -12.80
C THR A 14 -13.93 -1.99 -11.54
N GLU A 15 -13.08 -2.98 -11.26
CA GLU A 15 -13.20 -3.86 -10.10
C GLU A 15 -12.54 -3.21 -8.88
N SER A 16 -13.19 -3.32 -7.71
CA SER A 16 -12.64 -2.81 -6.45
C SER A 16 -12.81 -3.83 -5.32
N LEU A 17 -11.72 -4.04 -4.57
CA LEU A 17 -11.68 -4.82 -3.35
C LEU A 17 -11.49 -3.87 -2.17
N ARG A 18 -12.50 -3.78 -1.31
CA ARG A 18 -12.44 -3.01 -0.05
C ARG A 18 -11.95 -3.93 1.06
N LEU A 19 -10.79 -3.64 1.63
CA LEU A 19 -10.21 -4.41 2.73
C LEU A 19 -10.55 -3.79 4.10
N GLY A 20 -10.98 -2.52 4.14
CA GLY A 20 -11.40 -1.83 5.35
C GLY A 20 -10.24 -1.20 6.13
N ALA A 21 -10.55 -0.50 7.22
CA ALA A 21 -9.57 0.22 8.03
C ALA A 21 -8.65 -0.74 8.83
N ASP A 22 -9.19 -1.88 9.28
CA ASP A 22 -8.44 -2.90 10.02
C ASP A 22 -7.55 -3.81 9.13
N ALA A 23 -7.46 -3.51 7.84
CA ALA A 23 -6.63 -4.27 6.90
C ALA A 23 -5.13 -4.11 7.15
N VAL A 24 -4.72 -2.98 7.72
CA VAL A 24 -3.31 -2.63 7.94
C VAL A 24 -2.92 -3.01 9.37
N ARG A 25 -1.97 -3.93 9.49
CA ARG A 25 -1.37 -4.35 10.76
C ARG A 25 -0.30 -3.35 11.23
N ALA A 26 0.52 -2.87 10.30
CA ALA A 26 1.63 -1.97 10.59
C ALA A 26 2.07 -1.20 9.34
N VAL A 27 2.76 -0.08 9.56
CA VAL A 27 3.53 0.63 8.55
C VAL A 27 4.97 0.71 9.03
N GLU A 28 5.88 0.11 8.28
CA GLU A 28 7.29 -0.03 8.67
C GLU A 28 8.19 0.69 7.66
N ARG A 29 9.29 1.29 8.13
CA ARG A 29 10.33 1.81 7.23
C ARG A 29 11.15 0.63 6.74
N ILE A 30 11.30 0.52 5.43
CA ILE A 30 12.24 -0.39 4.78
C ILE A 30 13.21 0.42 3.91
N GLU A 31 14.42 -0.10 3.74
CA GLU A 31 15.39 0.46 2.80
C GLU A 31 15.36 -0.37 1.53
N ASP A 32 14.90 0.23 0.44
CA ASP A 32 14.99 -0.37 -0.88
C ASP A 32 16.17 0.25 -1.64
N ALA A 33 17.07 -0.60 -2.14
CA ALA A 33 18.30 -0.18 -2.81
C ALA A 33 18.05 0.57 -4.13
N TYR A 34 16.88 0.39 -4.75
CA TYR A 34 16.52 0.94 -6.06
C TYR A 34 15.58 2.14 -5.94
N MET A 35 14.63 2.09 -5.01
CA MET A 35 13.58 3.09 -4.81
C MET A 35 13.96 4.13 -3.74
N GLY A 36 14.96 3.83 -2.91
CA GLY A 36 15.34 4.65 -1.76
C GLY A 36 14.38 4.46 -0.58
N PRO A 37 14.17 5.49 0.26
CA PRO A 37 13.35 5.36 1.45
C PRO A 37 11.93 4.91 1.08
N THR A 38 11.51 3.79 1.66
CA THR A 38 10.28 3.07 1.29
C THR A 38 9.54 2.69 2.56
N LEU A 39 8.22 2.71 2.51
CA LEU A 39 7.35 2.22 3.57
C LEU A 39 6.80 0.86 3.18
N ALA A 40 6.91 -0.14 4.05
CA ALA A 40 6.17 -1.39 3.93
C ALA A 40 4.85 -1.23 4.67
N VAL A 41 3.73 -1.24 3.92
CA VAL A 41 2.40 -1.40 4.51
C VAL A 41 2.15 -2.88 4.68
N VAL A 42 2.09 -3.33 5.94
CA VAL A 42 1.92 -4.72 6.33
C VAL A 42 0.44 -4.98 6.56
N LEU A 43 -0.13 -5.90 5.79
CA LEU A 43 -1.52 -6.31 5.88
C LEU A 43 -1.72 -7.31 7.02
N THR A 44 -2.95 -7.40 7.53
CA THR A 44 -3.38 -8.55 8.34
C THR A 44 -3.47 -9.81 7.46
N ASP A 45 -3.36 -11.00 8.05
CA ASP A 45 -3.39 -12.26 7.29
C ASP A 45 -4.66 -12.37 6.43
N ALA A 46 -5.81 -11.98 6.99
CA ALA A 46 -7.09 -11.98 6.27
C ALA A 46 -7.11 -11.00 5.08
N ALA A 47 -6.50 -9.82 5.23
CA ALA A 47 -6.40 -8.85 4.14
C ALA A 47 -5.37 -9.29 3.09
N ALA A 48 -4.25 -9.87 3.52
CA ALA A 48 -3.20 -10.41 2.66
C ALA A 48 -3.72 -11.54 1.77
N GLU A 49 -4.53 -12.45 2.29
CA GLU A 49 -5.13 -13.54 1.51
C GLU A 49 -6.01 -13.01 0.36
N ARG A 50 -6.91 -12.07 0.68
CA ARG A 50 -7.79 -11.44 -0.32
C ARG A 50 -7.01 -10.63 -1.34
N PHE A 51 -5.97 -9.93 -0.89
CA PHE A 51 -5.08 -9.21 -1.79
C PHE A 51 -4.31 -10.16 -2.73
N ALA A 52 -3.88 -11.31 -2.21
CA ALA A 52 -3.25 -12.36 -3.00
C ALA A 52 -4.20 -12.92 -4.06
N GLU A 53 -5.47 -13.18 -3.73
CA GLU A 53 -6.48 -13.59 -4.71
C GLU A 53 -6.68 -12.53 -5.80
N MET A 54 -6.85 -11.27 -5.40
CA MET A 54 -7.05 -10.15 -6.33
C MET A 54 -5.87 -9.99 -7.29
N THR A 55 -4.64 -10.04 -6.79
CA THR A 55 -3.42 -9.92 -7.61
C THR A 55 -3.22 -11.14 -8.50
N GLY A 56 -3.43 -12.35 -7.99
CA GLY A 56 -3.35 -13.58 -8.78
C GLY A 56 -4.30 -13.61 -9.97
N ALA A 57 -5.52 -13.10 -9.81
CA ALA A 57 -6.51 -12.99 -10.89
C ALA A 57 -6.20 -11.89 -11.92
N ASN A 58 -5.28 -10.97 -11.61
CA ASN A 58 -5.05 -9.75 -12.38
C ASN A 58 -3.58 -9.57 -12.82
N VAL A 59 -2.84 -10.66 -12.98
CA VAL A 59 -1.46 -10.64 -13.51
C VAL A 59 -1.41 -9.90 -14.86
N GLY A 60 -0.43 -9.01 -15.00
CA GLY A 60 -0.23 -8.17 -16.18
C GLY A 60 -1.08 -6.89 -16.20
N LYS A 61 -2.05 -6.72 -15.28
CA LYS A 61 -2.84 -5.50 -15.17
C LYS A 61 -2.26 -4.54 -14.15
N GLN A 62 -2.61 -3.26 -14.29
CA GLN A 62 -2.32 -2.24 -13.30
C GLN A 62 -3.32 -2.33 -12.14
N VAL A 63 -2.78 -2.41 -10.91
CA VAL A 63 -3.50 -2.28 -9.66
C VAL A 63 -3.20 -0.90 -9.07
N VAL A 64 -4.23 -0.23 -8.56
CA VAL A 64 -4.11 0.97 -7.74
C VAL A 64 -4.53 0.62 -6.32
N VAL A 65 -3.66 0.88 -5.35
CA VAL A 65 -3.96 0.75 -3.93
C VAL A 65 -4.16 2.14 -3.35
N THR A 66 -5.26 2.35 -2.65
CA THR A 66 -5.56 3.59 -1.95
C THR A 66 -5.77 3.34 -0.46
N LEU A 67 -5.40 4.31 0.37
CA LEU A 67 -5.67 4.33 1.81
C LEU A 67 -6.38 5.64 2.12
N ASP A 68 -7.58 5.56 2.70
CA ASP A 68 -8.42 6.71 3.05
C ASP A 68 -8.64 7.70 1.89
N GLY A 69 -8.81 7.15 0.68
CA GLY A 69 -9.08 7.91 -0.54
C GLY A 69 -7.83 8.50 -1.21
N GLY A 70 -6.66 8.44 -0.57
CA GLY A 70 -5.37 8.80 -1.18
C GLY A 70 -4.74 7.64 -1.93
N VAL A 71 -4.22 7.89 -3.15
CA VAL A 71 -3.43 6.88 -3.87
C VAL A 71 -2.14 6.61 -3.10
N LEU A 72 -1.99 5.37 -2.65
CA LEU A 72 -0.81 4.89 -1.94
C LEU A 72 0.24 4.42 -2.95
N ILE A 73 -0.13 3.52 -3.85
CA ILE A 73 0.74 3.01 -4.91
C ILE A 73 -0.06 2.57 -6.14
N ALA A 74 0.54 2.68 -7.32
CA ALA A 74 0.07 2.02 -8.53
C ALA A 74 1.18 1.14 -9.10
N LEU A 75 0.88 -0.13 -9.36
CA LEU A 75 1.85 -1.10 -9.87
C LEU A 75 1.23 -2.03 -10.91
N THR A 76 2.06 -2.50 -11.83
CA THR A 76 1.70 -3.64 -12.68
C THR A 76 1.90 -4.92 -11.88
N VAL A 77 0.86 -5.74 -11.78
CA VAL A 77 0.94 -7.02 -11.08
C VAL A 77 1.79 -7.99 -11.89
N GLN A 78 2.91 -8.43 -11.32
CA GLN A 78 3.81 -9.38 -11.96
C GLN A 78 3.50 -10.84 -11.58
N GLY A 79 2.72 -11.04 -10.52
CA GLY A 79 2.39 -12.35 -9.98
C GLY A 79 1.47 -12.22 -8.77
N ARG A 80 1.07 -13.35 -8.21
CA ARG A 80 0.31 -13.39 -6.96
C ARG A 80 1.16 -12.83 -5.81
N ILE A 81 0.69 -11.79 -5.12
CA ILE A 81 1.42 -11.18 -4.00
C ILE A 81 0.93 -11.81 -2.70
N THR A 82 1.78 -12.59 -2.05
CA THR A 82 1.40 -13.41 -0.88
C THR A 82 2.07 -12.98 0.42
N ASP A 83 3.12 -12.17 0.37
CA ASP A 83 3.88 -11.71 1.55
C ASP A 83 3.10 -10.73 2.44
N GLY A 84 1.92 -10.27 2.02
CA GLY A 84 1.13 -9.30 2.76
C GLY A 84 1.80 -7.93 2.93
N GLN A 85 2.89 -7.68 2.22
CA GLN A 85 3.63 -6.43 2.25
C GLN A 85 3.46 -5.65 0.96
N LEU A 86 3.18 -4.36 1.10
CA LEU A 86 3.09 -3.41 0.02
C LEU A 86 4.21 -2.38 0.15
N PRO A 87 5.27 -2.45 -0.67
CA PRO A 87 6.30 -1.42 -0.67
C PRO A 87 5.74 -0.14 -1.32
N VAL A 88 5.85 0.96 -0.60
CA VAL A 88 5.37 2.29 -1.00
C VAL A 88 6.58 3.23 -1.02
N PRO A 89 7.14 3.55 -2.20
CA PRO A 89 8.26 4.47 -2.27
C PRO A 89 7.83 5.84 -1.77
N VAL A 90 8.66 6.44 -0.92
CA VAL A 90 8.40 7.78 -0.41
C VAL A 90 8.59 8.74 -1.56
N GLY A 91 7.52 9.47 -1.91
CA GLY A 91 7.44 10.32 -3.09
C GLY A 91 8.59 11.34 -3.24
N PRO A 92 8.64 12.06 -4.37
CA PRO A 92 9.79 12.88 -4.75
C PRO A 92 10.16 13.93 -3.70
N GLY A 93 11.44 14.30 -3.65
CA GLY A 93 12.01 15.25 -2.70
C GLY A 93 13.50 14.99 -2.43
N GLY A 94 14.16 15.92 -1.74
CA GLY A 94 15.49 15.69 -1.18
C GLY A 94 15.46 14.65 -0.05
N PRO A 95 16.61 14.10 0.36
CA PRO A 95 16.68 13.07 1.41
C PRO A 95 16.00 13.52 2.70
N GLU A 96 16.16 14.78 3.12
CA GLU A 96 15.53 15.32 4.33
C GLU A 96 13.99 15.35 4.26
N ASP A 97 13.42 15.75 3.11
CA ASP A 97 11.96 15.77 2.92
C ASP A 97 11.37 14.36 2.93
N ARG A 98 12.09 13.39 2.34
CA ARG A 98 11.66 11.99 2.35
C ARG A 98 11.70 11.42 3.76
N GLU A 99 12.78 11.66 4.50
CA GLU A 99 12.92 11.22 5.89
C GLU A 99 11.87 11.83 6.82
N ARG A 100 11.52 13.11 6.61
CA ARG A 100 10.41 13.75 7.33
C ARG A 100 9.09 13.02 7.09
N ARG A 101 8.75 12.73 5.83
CA ARG A 101 7.52 12.00 5.46
C ARG A 101 7.46 10.59 6.04
N VAL A 102 8.58 9.87 6.05
CA VAL A 102 8.67 8.54 6.69
C VAL A 102 8.34 8.64 8.18
N ARG A 103 8.94 9.61 8.88
CA ARG A 103 8.68 9.82 10.31
C ARG A 103 7.21 10.16 10.58
N GLU A 104 6.62 11.04 9.77
CA GLU A 104 5.20 11.39 9.89
C GLU A 104 4.30 10.16 9.68
N ALA A 105 4.60 9.32 8.69
CA ALA A 105 3.80 8.13 8.40
C ALA A 105 3.92 7.02 9.46
N VAL A 106 5.11 6.81 10.05
CA VAL A 106 5.37 5.73 11.03
C VAL A 106 4.88 6.08 12.45
N VAL A 107 4.72 7.38 12.75
CA VAL A 107 4.26 7.89 14.05
C VAL A 107 2.73 7.86 14.17
N VAL A 108 1.99 7.88 13.06
CA VAL A 108 0.54 7.70 13.07
C VAL A 108 0.22 6.22 13.25
N ARG A 109 -0.02 5.82 14.50
CA ARG A 109 -0.62 4.54 14.90
C ARG A 109 -1.69 4.83 15.96
#